data_AF-A0A922MJF8-F1
#
_entry.id   AF-A0A922MJF8-F1
#
_cell.length_a   1.000
_cell.length_b   1.000
_cell.length_c   1.000
_cell.angle_alpha   90.00
_cell.angle_beta   90.00
_cell.angle_gamma   90.00
#
_symmetry.space_group_name_H-M   'P 1'
#
loop_
_entity.id
_entity.type
_entity.pdbx_description
1 polymer ?
#
loop_
_entity_poly.entity_id
_entity_poly.type
_entity_poly.pdbx_seq_one_letter_code
_entity_poly.pdbx_strand_id
1 'polypeptide(L)'
;MDVSVMANNFKLLETKNDYEFENVAYYLRSCIKNIDAHPLPRNVTADDIIRGECDIPEQLFDFMRNVIQGPNISDENSDKLKVKITSICSDIIYAVTRGTCKPAKSLTLGLAMKSLTNSRQVITILNRYGHTIGYNLAEELETEMTYTSIQDNKVIPKGIIAANGHSTHVAFDNFDRFVDTTSGKDTMYDIVGIIYQFSSNGADNFDDGAATTSSALEVNDNENGGPTRKRRRFSEISREIRPYYSKPKASMQLITVDSFTNTMNLCKAAAKIAIDKDLLWIMSLSRIDSVPMWLGYNCMISSDHSEKQKIEYLSPINSSPTSYAIVNETLNMAKEIAEKCQQPEIIVTYDLAIAKMAMQIQEQEKPLYNNIFVNLGAFHIEMAFFKAIGKYIDCSGLVEVLVQAEVLAGGSTNSFFRQQAF
;
A
#
# COMPACT_ATOMS: atom_id res chain seq x y z
N MET A 1 -74.19 15.98 4.82
CA MET A 1 -72.75 16.30 4.77
C MET A 1 -72.46 16.88 3.41
N ASP A 2 -72.01 18.13 3.37
CA ASP A 2 -71.81 18.87 2.13
C ASP A 2 -70.47 18.46 1.49
N VAL A 3 -70.55 17.61 0.47
CA VAL A 3 -69.40 17.00 -0.21
C VAL A 3 -68.54 18.05 -0.93
N SER A 4 -69.13 19.21 -1.27
CA SER A 4 -68.44 20.32 -1.94
C SER A 4 -67.46 21.07 -1.03
N VAL A 5 -67.81 21.23 0.25
CA VAL A 5 -66.96 21.89 1.26
C VAL A 5 -65.78 21.00 1.65
N MET A 6 -65.99 19.69 1.74
CA MET A 6 -64.89 18.73 1.96
C MET A 6 -63.93 18.71 0.76
N ALA A 7 -64.43 18.66 -0.48
CA ALA A 7 -63.58 18.66 -1.67
C ALA A 7 -62.73 19.96 -1.81
N ASN A 8 -63.29 21.12 -1.47
CA ASN A 8 -62.56 22.39 -1.47
C ASN A 8 -61.52 22.46 -0.34
N ASN A 9 -61.82 21.94 0.86
CA ASN A 9 -60.86 21.88 1.96
C ASN A 9 -59.69 20.92 1.67
N PHE A 10 -59.96 19.77 1.05
CA PHE A 10 -58.92 18.85 0.57
C PHE A 10 -58.01 19.51 -0.47
N LYS A 11 -58.60 20.20 -1.45
CA LYS A 11 -57.84 20.90 -2.50
C LYS A 11 -57.01 22.06 -1.94
N LEU A 12 -57.53 22.78 -0.93
CA LEU A 12 -56.80 23.85 -0.24
C LEU A 12 -55.62 23.30 0.59
N LEU A 13 -55.83 22.17 1.28
CA LEU A 13 -54.79 21.45 2.02
C LEU A 13 -53.69 20.91 1.09
N GLU A 14 -54.05 20.36 -0.07
CA GLU A 14 -53.09 19.95 -1.11
C GLU A 14 -52.24 21.14 -1.58
N THR A 15 -52.87 22.28 -1.94
CA THR A 15 -52.12 23.47 -2.36
C THR A 15 -51.24 24.07 -1.26
N LYS A 16 -51.63 23.94 0.02
CA LYS A 16 -50.82 24.42 1.14
C LYS A 16 -49.60 23.53 1.38
N ASN A 17 -49.78 22.22 1.28
CA ASN A 17 -48.69 21.25 1.41
C ASN A 17 -47.68 21.41 0.25
N ASP A 18 -48.16 21.63 -0.98
CA ASP A 18 -47.30 21.89 -2.14
C ASP A 18 -46.39 23.12 -1.92
N TYR A 19 -46.94 24.19 -1.35
CA TYR A 19 -46.16 25.39 -1.00
C TYR A 19 -45.10 25.13 0.08
N GLU A 20 -45.40 24.26 1.06
CA GLU A 20 -44.43 23.87 2.10
C GLU A 20 -43.26 23.05 1.51
N PHE A 21 -43.54 22.12 0.59
CA PHE A 21 -42.50 21.35 -0.10
C PHE A 21 -41.59 22.24 -0.94
N GLU A 22 -42.17 23.17 -1.71
CA GLU A 22 -41.39 24.12 -2.50
C GLU A 22 -40.49 24.98 -1.62
N ASN A 23 -41.01 25.50 -0.51
CA ASN A 23 -40.22 26.32 0.41
C ASN A 23 -39.01 25.55 0.99
N VAL A 24 -39.21 24.29 1.42
CA VAL A 24 -38.11 23.45 1.90
C VAL A 24 -37.08 23.20 0.79
N ALA A 25 -37.55 22.88 -0.43
CA ALA A 25 -36.67 22.65 -1.56
C ALA A 25 -35.85 23.91 -1.93
N TYR A 26 -36.48 25.08 -1.96
CA TYR A 26 -35.79 26.36 -2.22
C TYR A 26 -34.82 26.73 -1.10
N TYR A 27 -35.19 26.49 0.16
CA TYR A 27 -34.32 26.72 1.30
C TYR A 27 -33.06 25.86 1.22
N LEU A 28 -33.21 24.53 1.07
CA LEU A 28 -32.07 23.61 0.94
C LEU A 28 -31.21 23.94 -0.28
N ARG A 29 -31.83 24.28 -1.41
CA ARG A 29 -31.10 24.70 -2.60
C ARG A 29 -30.32 26.00 -2.39
N SER A 30 -30.87 26.94 -1.62
CA SER A 30 -30.18 28.18 -1.24
C SER A 30 -28.99 27.88 -0.35
N CYS A 31 -29.15 27.01 0.67
CA CYS A 31 -28.05 26.55 1.51
C CYS A 31 -26.91 25.95 0.69
N ILE A 32 -27.23 25.06 -0.26
CA ILE A 32 -26.21 24.42 -1.12
C ILE A 32 -25.51 25.43 -2.03
N LYS A 33 -26.26 26.40 -2.59
CA LYS A 33 -25.68 27.40 -3.49
C LYS A 33 -24.78 28.41 -2.79
N ASN A 34 -24.98 28.62 -1.50
CA ASN A 34 -24.22 29.54 -0.68
C ASN A 34 -23.17 28.81 0.19
N ILE A 35 -22.86 27.54 -0.13
CA ILE A 35 -21.75 26.81 0.48
C ILE A 35 -20.45 27.59 0.26
N ASP A 36 -19.65 27.70 1.31
CA ASP A 36 -18.28 28.18 1.20
C ASP A 36 -17.42 27.10 0.51
N ALA A 37 -17.08 27.35 -0.74
CA ALA A 37 -16.32 26.41 -1.56
C ALA A 37 -14.84 26.70 -1.41
N HIS A 38 -14.09 25.69 -0.97
CA HIS A 38 -12.64 25.68 -0.84
C HIS A 38 -12.05 25.00 -2.09
N PRO A 39 -11.70 25.75 -3.16
CA PRO A 39 -11.20 25.13 -4.39
C PRO A 39 -9.91 24.34 -4.11
N LEU A 40 -9.74 23.22 -4.81
CA LEU A 40 -8.53 22.42 -4.70
C LEU A 40 -7.29 23.27 -5.01
N PRO A 41 -6.21 23.16 -4.22
CA PRO A 41 -4.98 23.90 -4.46
C PRO A 41 -4.35 23.52 -5.81
N ARG A 42 -3.36 24.29 -6.25
CA ARG A 42 -2.58 23.95 -7.46
C ARG A 42 -1.84 22.64 -7.28
N ASN A 43 -1.11 22.52 -6.16
CA ASN A 43 -0.42 21.30 -5.77
C ASN A 43 -1.38 20.44 -4.95
N VAL A 44 -2.14 19.59 -5.64
CA VAL A 44 -3.18 18.74 -5.01
C VAL A 44 -2.51 17.60 -4.25
N THR A 45 -2.96 17.34 -3.02
CA THR A 45 -2.58 16.15 -2.24
C THR A 45 -3.76 15.19 -2.09
N ALA A 46 -3.49 13.95 -1.64
CA ALA A 46 -4.54 12.99 -1.31
C ALA A 46 -5.51 13.53 -0.22
N ASP A 47 -5.01 14.30 0.74
CA ASP A 47 -5.83 14.83 1.84
C ASP A 47 -6.81 15.90 1.33
N ASP A 48 -6.41 16.68 0.32
CA ASP A 48 -7.30 17.63 -0.35
C ASP A 48 -8.46 16.93 -1.05
N ILE A 49 -8.20 15.78 -1.66
CA ILE A 49 -9.23 14.96 -2.32
C ILE A 49 -10.18 14.34 -1.29
N ILE A 50 -9.65 13.84 -0.17
CA ILE A 50 -10.44 13.23 0.91
C ILE A 50 -11.33 14.28 1.58
N ARG A 51 -10.81 15.49 1.79
CA ARG A 51 -11.57 16.64 2.32
C ARG A 51 -12.63 17.13 1.33
N GLY A 52 -12.28 17.19 0.04
CA GLY A 52 -13.14 17.76 -1.00
C GLY A 52 -13.18 19.29 -1.01
N GLU A 53 -13.98 19.84 -1.93
CA GLU A 53 -14.09 21.30 -2.12
C GLU A 53 -15.12 21.96 -1.19
N CYS A 54 -15.95 21.19 -0.47
CA CYS A 54 -16.97 21.74 0.41
C CYS A 54 -17.36 20.76 1.50
N ASP A 55 -17.74 21.32 2.65
CA ASP A 55 -18.41 20.60 3.73
C ASP A 55 -19.91 20.50 3.46
N ILE A 56 -20.55 19.48 4.04
CA ILE A 56 -21.99 19.26 3.89
C ILE A 56 -22.72 20.21 4.85
N PRO A 57 -23.67 21.05 4.38
CA PRO A 57 -24.47 21.88 5.25
C PRO A 57 -25.27 21.04 6.26
N GLU A 58 -25.25 21.45 7.52
CA GLU A 58 -25.97 20.77 8.62
C GLU A 58 -27.46 20.62 8.29
N GLN A 59 -28.08 21.65 7.70
CA GLN A 59 -29.50 21.63 7.31
C GLN A 59 -29.80 20.55 6.26
N LEU A 60 -28.88 20.32 5.32
CA LEU A 60 -29.03 19.26 4.32
C LEU A 60 -28.84 17.89 4.96
N PHE A 61 -27.85 17.76 5.84
CA PHE A 61 -27.59 16.52 6.56
C PHE A 61 -28.77 16.11 7.43
N ASP A 62 -29.31 17.03 8.23
CA ASP A 62 -30.46 16.79 9.11
C ASP A 62 -31.73 16.49 8.32
N PHE A 63 -31.96 17.20 7.21
CA PHE A 63 -33.06 16.89 6.31
C PHE A 63 -32.95 15.45 5.79
N MET A 64 -31.79 15.06 5.27
CA MET A 64 -31.59 13.71 4.75
C MET A 64 -31.62 12.64 5.85
N ARG A 65 -31.14 12.96 7.05
CA ARG A 65 -31.29 12.12 8.24
C ARG A 65 -32.77 11.87 8.53
N ASN A 66 -33.59 12.92 8.58
CA ASN A 66 -35.03 12.81 8.83
C ASN A 66 -35.77 12.06 7.72
N VAL A 67 -35.37 12.22 6.45
CA VAL A 67 -35.95 11.47 5.32
C VAL A 67 -35.64 9.98 5.41
N ILE A 68 -34.42 9.61 5.80
CA ILE A 68 -33.97 8.21 5.82
C ILE A 68 -34.36 7.48 7.11
N GLN A 69 -34.32 8.17 8.25
CA GLN A 69 -34.57 7.60 9.58
C GLN A 69 -36.00 7.86 10.08
N GLY A 70 -36.69 8.89 9.58
CA GLY A 70 -37.92 9.39 10.17
C GLY A 70 -37.66 10.28 11.40
N PRO A 71 -38.69 10.98 11.91
CA PRO A 71 -38.55 12.04 12.91
C PRO A 71 -38.33 11.58 14.36
N ASN A 72 -38.49 10.28 14.68
CA ASN A 72 -38.53 9.78 16.07
C ASN A 72 -37.75 8.47 16.26
N ILE A 73 -36.43 8.46 16.03
CA ILE A 73 -35.58 7.32 16.37
C ILE A 73 -34.40 7.79 17.23
N SER A 74 -34.13 7.03 18.30
CA SER A 74 -33.05 7.27 19.26
C SER A 74 -31.68 7.29 18.59
N ASP A 75 -30.75 8.06 19.17
CA ASP A 75 -29.36 8.29 18.74
C ASP A 75 -28.45 7.03 18.75
N GLU A 76 -28.92 5.88 18.27
CA GLU A 76 -28.02 4.82 17.82
C GLU A 76 -27.47 5.22 16.44
N ASN A 77 -26.55 6.18 16.46
CA ASN A 77 -25.72 6.58 15.33
C ASN A 77 -24.85 5.39 14.89
N SER A 78 -25.40 4.47 14.09
CA SER A 78 -24.54 3.50 13.41
C SER A 78 -23.69 4.25 12.38
N ASP A 79 -22.36 4.13 12.47
CA ASP A 79 -21.43 4.79 11.55
C ASP A 79 -21.75 4.48 10.08
N LYS A 80 -22.25 3.27 9.80
CA LYS A 80 -22.70 2.84 8.47
C LYS A 80 -23.81 3.73 7.90
N LEU A 81 -24.72 4.21 8.73
CA LEU A 81 -25.83 5.05 8.30
C LEU A 81 -25.38 6.48 8.06
N LYS A 82 -24.49 7.00 8.90
CA LYS A 82 -23.86 8.32 8.70
C LYS A 82 -23.13 8.38 7.36
N VAL A 83 -22.39 7.34 6.99
CA VAL A 83 -21.72 7.23 5.68
C VAL A 83 -22.73 7.27 4.53
N LYS A 84 -23.87 6.57 4.63
CA LYS A 84 -24.93 6.60 3.60
C LYS A 84 -25.55 7.98 3.44
N ILE A 85 -25.89 8.65 4.55
CA ILE A 85 -26.46 10.02 4.51
C ILE A 85 -25.46 10.98 3.87
N THR A 86 -24.21 10.99 4.35
CA THR A 86 -23.10 11.80 3.81
C THR A 86 -22.91 11.59 2.31
N SER A 87 -23.00 10.32 1.88
CA SER A 87 -22.89 9.93 0.48
C SER A 87 -24.00 10.50 -0.39
N ILE A 88 -25.25 10.51 0.08
CA ILE A 88 -26.39 11.08 -0.66
C ILE A 88 -26.32 12.60 -0.68
N CYS A 89 -26.01 13.24 0.46
CA CYS A 89 -25.82 14.68 0.53
C CYS A 89 -24.76 15.18 -0.45
N SER A 90 -23.65 14.44 -0.59
CA SER A 90 -22.60 14.74 -1.55
C SER A 90 -23.11 14.72 -3.00
N ASP A 91 -23.93 13.73 -3.37
CA ASP A 91 -24.52 13.66 -4.72
C ASP A 91 -25.49 14.83 -4.97
N ILE A 92 -26.29 15.20 -3.97
CA ILE A 92 -27.21 16.33 -4.06
C ILE A 92 -26.42 17.63 -4.27
N ILE A 93 -25.36 17.87 -3.49
CA ILE A 93 -24.50 19.05 -3.65
C ILE A 93 -23.91 19.09 -5.06
N TYR A 94 -23.33 17.97 -5.51
CA TYR A 94 -22.71 17.90 -6.85
C TYR A 94 -23.73 18.15 -7.96
N ALA A 95 -24.94 17.59 -7.87
CA ALA A 95 -26.01 17.77 -8.85
C ALA A 95 -26.56 19.21 -8.86
N VAL A 96 -26.85 19.79 -7.69
CA VAL A 96 -27.39 21.16 -7.56
C VAL A 96 -26.40 22.22 -8.04
N THR A 97 -25.11 22.01 -7.75
CA THR A 97 -24.02 22.88 -8.20
C THR A 97 -23.61 22.61 -9.65
N ARG A 98 -24.14 21.56 -10.29
CA ARG A 98 -23.76 21.12 -11.65
C ARG A 98 -22.25 20.86 -11.77
N GLY A 99 -21.66 20.32 -10.71
CA GLY A 99 -20.24 20.00 -10.61
C GLY A 99 -19.31 21.19 -10.38
N THR A 100 -19.82 22.39 -10.09
CA THR A 100 -18.96 23.53 -9.72
C THR A 100 -18.31 23.32 -8.35
N CYS A 101 -19.05 22.78 -7.36
CA CYS A 101 -18.44 22.23 -6.14
C CYS A 101 -18.32 20.72 -6.27
N LYS A 102 -17.18 20.17 -5.85
CA LYS A 102 -16.88 18.73 -5.83
C LYS A 102 -16.72 18.25 -4.39
N PRO A 103 -17.78 17.70 -3.79
CA PRO A 103 -17.70 17.07 -2.47
C PRO A 103 -16.71 15.91 -2.46
N ALA A 104 -16.24 15.55 -1.26
CA ALA A 104 -15.29 14.47 -1.01
C ALA A 104 -15.66 13.17 -1.77
N LYS A 105 -16.92 12.72 -1.67
CA LYS A 105 -17.38 11.51 -2.37
C LYS A 105 -17.17 11.59 -3.88
N SER A 106 -17.56 12.68 -4.52
CA SER A 106 -17.53 12.78 -5.98
C SER A 106 -16.10 12.69 -6.54
N LEU A 107 -15.13 13.22 -5.78
CA LEU A 107 -13.70 13.11 -6.09
C LEU A 107 -13.16 11.71 -5.80
N THR A 108 -13.31 11.25 -4.56
CA THR A 108 -12.75 9.97 -4.07
C THR A 108 -13.32 8.77 -4.82
N LEU A 109 -14.64 8.73 -5.05
CA LEU A 109 -15.28 7.63 -5.80
C LEU A 109 -14.82 7.62 -7.25
N GLY A 110 -14.66 8.79 -7.89
CA GLY A 110 -14.15 8.86 -9.27
C GLY A 110 -12.74 8.30 -9.42
N LEU A 111 -11.84 8.68 -8.51
CA LEU A 111 -10.46 8.20 -8.47
C LEU A 111 -10.37 6.71 -8.09
N ALA A 112 -11.15 6.27 -7.10
CA ALA A 112 -11.20 4.87 -6.68
C ALA A 112 -11.68 3.95 -7.82
N MET A 113 -12.76 4.34 -8.50
CA MET A 113 -13.26 3.56 -9.65
C MET A 113 -12.27 3.54 -10.82
N LYS A 114 -11.49 4.61 -11.02
CA LYS A 114 -10.38 4.62 -11.99
C LYS A 114 -9.31 3.61 -11.61
N SER A 115 -8.85 3.64 -10.36
CA SER A 115 -7.82 2.73 -9.86
C SER A 115 -8.25 1.26 -9.95
N LEU A 116 -9.49 0.95 -9.55
CA LEU A 116 -10.00 -0.43 -9.50
C LEU A 116 -10.34 -1.01 -10.87
N THR A 117 -10.87 -0.21 -11.80
CA THR A 117 -11.42 -0.74 -13.07
C THR A 117 -10.60 -0.36 -14.29
N ASN A 118 -9.80 0.71 -14.19
CA ASN A 118 -9.13 1.38 -15.31
C ASN A 118 -10.07 1.66 -16.51
N SER A 119 -11.39 1.72 -16.29
CA SER A 119 -12.39 1.79 -17.34
C SER A 119 -12.99 3.18 -17.45
N ARG A 120 -12.70 3.86 -18.57
CA ARG A 120 -13.32 5.13 -18.90
C ARG A 120 -14.85 5.04 -18.99
N GLN A 121 -15.38 3.90 -19.44
CA GLN A 121 -16.82 3.70 -19.57
C GLN A 121 -17.51 3.72 -18.20
N VAL A 122 -16.94 3.01 -17.21
CA VAL A 122 -17.49 2.95 -15.84
C VAL A 122 -17.58 4.34 -15.23
N ILE A 123 -16.50 5.12 -15.29
CA ILE A 123 -16.48 6.49 -14.75
C ILE A 123 -17.45 7.40 -15.51
N THR A 124 -17.57 7.23 -16.83
CA THR A 124 -18.51 8.01 -17.63
C THR A 124 -19.97 7.72 -17.23
N ILE A 125 -20.31 6.46 -16.95
CA ILE A 125 -21.65 6.09 -16.48
C ILE A 125 -21.92 6.71 -15.10
N LEU A 126 -20.99 6.58 -14.16
CA LEU A 126 -21.15 7.13 -12.81
C LEU A 126 -21.23 8.67 -12.80
N ASN A 127 -20.44 9.32 -13.64
CA ASN A 127 -20.50 10.78 -13.81
C ASN A 127 -21.85 11.22 -14.40
N ARG A 128 -22.40 10.48 -15.38
CA ARG A 128 -23.73 10.77 -15.94
C ARG A 128 -24.85 10.63 -14.92
N TYR A 129 -24.72 9.71 -13.97
CA TYR A 129 -25.65 9.58 -12.84
C TYR A 129 -25.38 10.59 -11.71
N GLY A 130 -24.36 11.45 -11.83
CA GLY A 130 -24.06 12.49 -10.85
C GLY A 130 -23.31 12.00 -9.62
N HIS A 131 -22.76 10.78 -9.62
CA HIS A 131 -22.08 10.21 -8.45
C HIS A 131 -20.59 10.58 -8.38
N THR A 132 -19.95 10.85 -9.51
CA THR A 132 -18.51 11.09 -9.59
C THR A 132 -18.15 12.26 -10.50
N ILE A 133 -16.90 12.71 -10.37
CA ILE A 133 -16.26 13.54 -11.39
C ILE A 133 -16.09 12.81 -12.72
N GLY A 134 -15.86 13.57 -13.79
CA GLY A 134 -15.57 13.04 -15.12
C GLY A 134 -14.18 12.44 -15.23
N TYR A 135 -14.00 11.49 -16.16
CA TYR A 135 -12.75 10.76 -16.38
C TYR A 135 -11.53 11.68 -16.56
N ASN A 136 -11.64 12.71 -17.40
CA ASN A 136 -10.54 13.63 -17.67
C ASN A 136 -10.10 14.38 -16.41
N LEU A 137 -11.05 14.75 -15.55
CA LEU A 137 -10.71 15.42 -14.30
C LEU A 137 -10.04 14.46 -13.32
N ALA A 138 -10.49 13.20 -13.25
CA ALA A 138 -9.81 12.19 -12.45
C ALA A 138 -8.35 11.97 -12.91
N GLU A 139 -8.11 11.95 -14.22
CA GLU A 139 -6.76 11.83 -14.81
C GLU A 139 -5.89 13.08 -14.52
N GLU A 140 -6.46 14.28 -14.61
CA GLU A 140 -5.79 15.53 -14.24
C GLU A 140 -5.43 15.54 -12.74
N LEU A 141 -6.34 15.14 -11.85
CA LEU A 141 -6.08 15.10 -10.41
C LEU A 141 -5.02 14.07 -10.03
N GLU A 142 -5.04 12.88 -10.63
CA GLU A 142 -4.01 11.86 -10.41
C GLU A 142 -2.64 12.32 -10.90
N THR A 143 -2.58 13.00 -12.03
CA THR A 143 -1.34 13.59 -12.57
C THR A 143 -0.79 14.67 -11.62
N GLU A 144 -1.62 15.59 -11.16
CA GLU A 144 -1.18 16.65 -10.25
C GLU A 144 -0.77 16.10 -8.88
N MET A 145 -1.51 15.13 -8.32
CA MET A 145 -1.10 14.45 -7.08
C MET A 145 0.26 13.77 -7.22
N THR A 146 0.52 13.16 -8.38
CA THR A 146 1.82 12.53 -8.68
C THR A 146 2.95 13.56 -8.68
N TYR A 147 2.74 14.72 -9.31
CA TYR A 147 3.74 15.80 -9.30
C TYR A 147 3.96 16.35 -7.89
N THR A 148 2.90 16.59 -7.11
CA THR A 148 3.02 17.05 -5.72
C THR A 148 3.82 16.05 -4.88
N SER A 149 3.53 14.74 -5.00
CA SER A 149 4.27 13.71 -4.27
C SER A 149 5.75 13.64 -4.65
N ILE A 150 6.09 13.88 -5.92
CA ILE A 150 7.48 13.91 -6.38
C ILE A 150 8.21 15.17 -5.91
N GLN A 151 7.56 16.33 -5.95
CA GLN A 151 8.12 17.59 -5.48
C GLN A 151 8.40 17.57 -3.97
N ASP A 152 7.48 16.98 -3.20
CA ASP A 152 7.66 16.75 -1.76
C ASP A 152 8.90 15.87 -1.47
N ASN A 153 9.32 15.04 -2.44
CA ASN A 153 10.45 14.11 -2.38
C ASN A 153 10.58 13.37 -1.04
N LYS A 154 9.43 13.00 -0.46
CA LYS A 154 9.39 12.30 0.82
C LYS A 154 9.75 10.83 0.59
N VAL A 155 10.93 10.44 1.05
CA VAL A 155 11.36 9.04 1.06
C VAL A 155 10.47 8.17 1.95
N ILE A 156 9.90 8.74 3.03
CA ILE A 156 8.99 8.05 3.93
C ILE A 156 7.52 8.30 3.49
N PRO A 157 6.76 7.24 3.16
CA PRO A 157 5.33 7.36 2.87
C PRO A 157 4.54 7.85 4.09
N LYS A 158 3.43 8.56 3.86
CA LYS A 158 2.59 9.14 4.94
C LYS A 158 2.09 8.12 5.97
N GLY A 159 1.96 6.86 5.58
CA GLY A 159 1.55 5.80 6.49
C GLY A 159 2.59 5.44 7.54
N ILE A 160 3.87 5.76 7.35
CA ILE A 160 4.95 5.39 8.26
C ILE A 160 5.26 6.55 9.20
N ILE A 161 5.37 6.26 10.50
CA ILE A 161 5.68 7.27 11.51
C ILE A 161 7.19 7.51 11.52
N ALA A 162 7.63 8.72 11.15
CA ALA A 162 9.02 9.14 11.19
C ALA A 162 9.41 9.65 12.59
N ALA A 163 9.41 8.75 13.58
CA ALA A 163 9.75 9.06 14.97
C ALA A 163 10.50 7.91 15.64
N ASN A 164 11.26 8.23 16.68
CA ASN A 164 11.92 7.25 17.52
C ASN A 164 10.89 6.35 18.23
N GLY A 165 11.26 5.10 18.50
CA GLY A 165 10.44 4.11 19.21
C GLY A 165 9.68 3.12 18.31
N HIS A 166 9.75 3.30 16.98
CA HIS A 166 9.17 2.36 16.02
C HIS A 166 10.26 1.61 15.27
N SER A 167 10.15 0.28 15.21
CA SER A 167 11.05 -0.54 14.38
C SER A 167 10.60 -0.45 12.93
N THR A 168 11.43 0.14 12.06
CA THR A 168 11.09 0.41 10.66
C THR A 168 12.15 -0.16 9.74
N HIS A 169 11.76 -1.01 8.80
CA HIS A 169 12.68 -1.70 7.91
C HIS A 169 12.18 -1.66 6.48
N VAL A 170 13.04 -2.02 5.54
CA VAL A 170 12.72 -1.99 4.11
C VAL A 170 13.09 -3.31 3.44
N ALA A 171 12.35 -3.65 2.40
CA ALA A 171 12.71 -4.74 1.51
C ALA A 171 12.64 -4.23 0.08
N PHE A 172 13.64 -4.56 -0.72
CA PHE A 172 13.66 -4.23 -2.14
C PHE A 172 13.72 -5.52 -2.94
N ASP A 173 12.88 -5.59 -3.96
CA ASP A 173 12.75 -6.75 -4.81
C ASP A 173 12.63 -6.34 -6.29
N ASN A 174 12.84 -7.29 -7.19
CA ASN A 174 12.56 -7.08 -8.61
C ASN A 174 11.04 -7.11 -8.85
N PHE A 175 10.55 -6.11 -9.58
CA PHE A 175 9.18 -6.05 -10.05
C PHE A 175 9.18 -6.23 -11.56
N ASP A 176 8.93 -7.46 -11.98
CA ASP A 176 8.94 -7.84 -13.39
C ASP A 176 7.61 -7.40 -14.05
N ARG A 177 7.65 -6.28 -14.78
CA ARG A 177 6.53 -5.88 -15.64
C ARG A 177 6.69 -6.53 -17.02
N PHE A 178 5.59 -7.10 -17.53
CA PHE A 178 5.48 -7.72 -18.87
C PHE A 178 6.32 -8.99 -19.06
N VAL A 179 6.10 -9.98 -18.18
CA VAL A 179 6.80 -11.28 -18.18
C VAL A 179 6.49 -12.14 -19.43
N ASP A 180 5.40 -11.83 -20.15
CA ASP A 180 4.97 -12.54 -21.37
C ASP A 180 5.50 -11.91 -22.67
N THR A 181 6.81 -11.66 -22.75
CA THR A 181 7.44 -11.36 -24.05
C THR A 181 8.07 -12.63 -24.61
N THR A 182 7.70 -13.01 -25.84
CA THR A 182 8.22 -14.20 -26.54
C THR A 182 9.74 -14.16 -26.77
N SER A 183 10.37 -13.00 -26.61
CA SER A 183 11.80 -12.77 -26.76
C SER A 183 12.57 -12.70 -25.42
N GLY A 184 11.89 -12.51 -24.29
CA GLY A 184 12.51 -12.13 -23.00
C GLY A 184 13.32 -10.83 -23.04
N LYS A 185 13.27 -10.08 -24.16
CA LYS A 185 13.87 -8.76 -24.32
C LYS A 185 12.71 -7.76 -24.29
N ASP A 186 12.81 -6.76 -23.42
CA ASP A 186 11.77 -5.78 -23.06
C ASP A 186 10.92 -6.13 -21.83
N THR A 187 11.38 -7.05 -20.98
CA THR A 187 10.97 -7.13 -19.57
C THR A 187 11.50 -5.90 -18.83
N MET A 188 10.60 -5.10 -18.25
CA MET A 188 10.99 -3.96 -17.42
C MET A 188 11.25 -4.52 -16.02
N TYR A 189 12.54 -4.66 -15.69
CA TYR A 189 13.00 -5.05 -14.36
C TYR A 189 13.08 -3.79 -13.50
N ASP A 190 12.02 -3.41 -12.82
CA ASP A 190 12.07 -2.26 -11.93
C ASP A 190 12.39 -2.73 -10.52
N ILE A 191 13.14 -1.93 -9.74
CA ILE A 191 13.22 -2.20 -8.31
C ILE A 191 12.02 -1.55 -7.63
N VAL A 192 11.28 -2.34 -6.87
CA VAL A 192 10.24 -1.84 -5.98
C VAL A 192 10.67 -2.08 -4.54
N GLY A 193 10.51 -1.04 -3.72
CA GLY A 193 10.72 -1.13 -2.29
C GLY A 193 9.39 -1.18 -1.55
N ILE A 194 9.33 -2.01 -0.51
CA ILE A 194 8.33 -1.87 0.55
C ILE A 194 9.03 -1.38 1.82
N ILE A 195 8.31 -0.59 2.61
CA ILE A 195 8.70 -0.18 3.95
C ILE A 195 7.68 -0.75 4.92
N TYR A 196 8.15 -1.33 6.02
CA TYR A 196 7.30 -1.93 7.02
C TYR A 196 7.71 -1.48 8.42
N GLN A 197 6.70 -1.16 9.23
CA GLN A 197 6.87 -0.65 10.58
C GLN A 197 6.07 -1.52 11.56
N PHE A 198 6.71 -1.94 12.63
CA PHE A 198 6.06 -2.70 13.69
C PHE A 198 5.24 -1.78 14.57
N SER A 199 3.98 -2.15 14.83
CA SER A 199 3.13 -1.42 15.76
C SER A 199 3.69 -1.56 17.18
N SER A 200 4.08 -0.45 17.79
CA SER A 200 4.39 -0.44 19.22
C SER A 200 3.11 -0.74 19.99
N ASN A 201 3.01 -1.92 20.61
CA ASN A 201 1.89 -2.31 21.46
C ASN A 201 1.64 -1.23 22.53
N GLY A 202 0.57 -0.45 22.39
CA GLY A 202 0.18 0.53 23.40
C GLY A 202 -0.78 1.66 23.01
N ALA A 203 -1.11 1.89 21.72
CA ALA A 203 -2.05 2.96 21.36
C ALA A 203 -2.68 2.76 19.96
N ASP A 204 -3.37 1.64 19.73
CA ASP A 204 -4.39 1.60 18.67
C ASP A 204 -5.68 2.23 19.22
N ASN A 205 -5.62 3.52 19.56
CA ASN A 205 -6.78 4.37 19.37
C ASN A 205 -6.68 4.84 17.93
N PHE A 206 -7.57 4.33 17.08
CA PHE A 206 -7.91 4.99 15.83
C PHE A 206 -8.49 6.37 16.19
N ASP A 207 -7.63 7.37 16.34
CA ASP A 207 -8.01 8.77 16.38
C ASP A 207 -7.83 9.33 14.97
N ASP A 208 -8.87 9.13 14.18
CA ASP A 208 -9.09 9.82 12.91
C ASP A 208 -9.48 11.26 13.25
N GLY A 209 -8.50 12.11 13.57
CA GLY A 209 -8.78 13.51 13.91
C GLY A 209 -7.78 14.24 14.79
N ALA A 210 -6.54 14.41 14.33
CA ALA A 210 -5.71 15.50 14.86
C ALA A 210 -4.93 16.15 13.71
N ALA A 211 -5.48 17.26 13.21
CA ALA A 211 -4.78 18.20 12.37
C ALA A 211 -3.58 18.75 13.13
N THR A 212 -2.40 18.19 12.92
CA THR A 212 -1.15 18.79 13.35
C THR A 212 -0.88 19.99 12.45
N THR A 213 -1.14 21.18 13.00
CA THR A 213 -0.75 22.48 12.47
C THR A 213 0.75 22.50 12.21
N SER A 214 1.13 22.14 10.99
CA SER A 214 2.45 22.46 10.45
C SER A 214 2.38 23.92 10.01
N SER A 215 3.11 24.77 10.74
CA SER A 215 3.34 26.17 10.38
C SER A 215 3.88 26.21 8.96
N ALA A 216 3.04 26.67 8.03
CA ALA A 216 3.44 27.00 6.68
C ALA A 216 4.57 28.04 6.77
N LEU A 217 5.77 27.63 6.40
CA LEU A 217 6.80 28.58 6.00
C LEU A 217 6.30 29.18 4.69
N GLU A 218 5.97 30.47 4.73
CA GLU A 218 5.66 31.27 3.55
C GLU A 218 6.87 31.24 2.60
N VAL A 219 6.80 30.38 1.59
CA VAL A 219 7.69 30.46 0.44
C VAL A 219 7.13 31.55 -0.45
N ASN A 220 7.85 32.66 -0.54
CA ASN A 220 7.59 33.74 -1.48
C ASN A 220 7.54 33.18 -2.91
N ASP A 221 6.33 33.00 -3.44
CA ASP A 221 6.07 32.80 -4.87
C ASP A 221 6.32 34.13 -5.59
N ASN A 222 7.58 34.43 -5.86
CA ASN A 222 7.93 35.33 -6.94
C ASN A 222 8.99 34.66 -7.81
N GLU A 223 8.62 34.52 -9.08
CA GLU A 223 9.41 34.21 -10.27
C GLU A 223 9.23 32.82 -10.91
N ASN A 224 8.73 32.89 -12.15
CA ASN A 224 8.93 31.97 -13.28
C ASN A 224 7.85 30.93 -13.60
N GLY A 225 6.77 31.40 -14.26
CA GLY A 225 6.46 30.96 -15.62
C GLY A 225 6.01 29.50 -15.86
N GLY A 226 5.16 28.93 -15.01
CA GLY A 226 4.51 27.63 -15.27
C GLY A 226 3.25 27.73 -16.16
N PRO A 227 2.91 26.69 -16.94
CA PRO A 227 1.76 26.71 -17.85
C PRO A 227 0.44 26.87 -17.10
N THR A 228 -0.43 27.74 -17.60
CA THR A 228 -1.72 28.16 -17.01
C THR A 228 -2.79 27.06 -16.97
N ARG A 229 -2.47 25.81 -17.34
CA ARG A 229 -3.42 24.70 -17.46
C ARG A 229 -2.89 23.45 -16.75
N LYS A 230 -3.72 22.84 -15.89
CA LYS A 230 -3.42 21.57 -15.21
C LYS A 230 -3.02 20.49 -16.22
N ARG A 231 -1.98 19.72 -15.90
CA ARG A 231 -1.33 18.78 -16.83
C ARG A 231 -2.19 17.52 -16.94
N ARG A 232 -2.36 17.04 -18.18
CA ARG A 232 -3.17 15.84 -18.49
C ARG A 232 -2.35 14.56 -18.62
N ARG A 233 -1.04 14.68 -18.64
CA ARG A 233 -0.12 13.56 -18.82
C ARG A 233 1.08 13.79 -17.93
N PHE A 234 1.41 12.77 -17.15
CA PHE A 234 2.63 12.75 -16.38
C PHE A 234 3.83 12.62 -17.33
N SER A 235 4.76 13.57 -17.26
CA SER A 235 6.10 13.45 -17.83
C SER A 235 7.00 12.81 -16.77
N GLU A 236 7.58 11.66 -17.08
CA GLU A 236 8.49 10.97 -16.17
C GLU A 236 9.63 11.89 -15.74
N ILE A 237 9.72 12.16 -14.45
CA ILE A 237 10.87 12.84 -13.85
C ILE A 237 11.79 11.71 -13.40
N SER A 238 12.79 11.38 -14.21
CA SER A 238 13.78 10.36 -13.86
C SER A 238 14.56 10.82 -12.64
N ARG A 239 14.61 9.98 -11.60
CA ARG A 239 15.57 10.18 -10.50
C ARG A 239 16.98 10.13 -11.09
N GLU A 240 17.82 11.10 -10.76
CA GLU A 240 19.21 11.11 -11.21
C GLU A 240 20.01 10.08 -10.42
N ILE A 241 20.17 8.90 -10.99
CA ILE A 241 20.92 7.81 -10.38
C ILE A 241 22.41 8.08 -10.57
N ARG A 242 23.13 8.27 -9.47
CA ARG A 242 24.58 8.47 -9.51
C ARG A 242 25.28 7.18 -9.97
N PRO A 243 26.12 7.24 -11.01
CA PRO A 243 26.86 6.06 -11.45
C PRO A 243 27.79 5.56 -10.34
N TYR A 244 27.87 4.24 -10.18
CA TYR A 244 28.80 3.60 -9.27
C TYR A 244 30.02 3.09 -10.06
N TYR A 245 31.16 3.76 -9.92
CA TYR A 245 32.35 3.52 -10.75
C TYR A 245 33.31 2.47 -10.17
N SER A 246 33.20 2.15 -8.88
CA SER A 246 34.07 1.17 -8.24
C SER A 246 33.66 -0.25 -8.64
N LYS A 247 34.60 -1.21 -8.53
CA LYS A 247 34.33 -2.65 -8.69
C LYS A 247 34.47 -3.30 -7.32
N PRO A 248 33.36 -3.41 -6.55
CA PRO A 248 33.40 -3.91 -5.19
C PRO A 248 33.92 -5.35 -5.13
N LYS A 249 34.79 -5.64 -4.16
CA LYS A 249 35.26 -7.01 -3.89
C LYS A 249 34.70 -7.49 -2.57
N ALA A 250 34.16 -8.70 -2.57
CA ALA A 250 33.79 -9.37 -1.33
C ALA A 250 35.08 -9.82 -0.61
N SER A 251 35.53 -9.02 0.34
CA SER A 251 36.69 -9.30 1.20
C SER A 251 36.22 -9.44 2.64
N MET A 252 35.26 -10.35 2.89
CA MET A 252 34.85 -10.65 4.26
C MET A 252 35.79 -11.68 4.89
N GLN A 253 36.21 -11.40 6.12
CA GLN A 253 36.77 -12.42 6.99
C GLN A 253 35.65 -13.36 7.43
N LEU A 254 35.89 -14.67 7.34
CA LEU A 254 34.96 -15.66 7.86
C LEU A 254 34.81 -15.48 9.37
N ILE A 255 33.58 -15.64 9.86
CA ILE A 255 33.28 -15.65 11.28
C ILE A 255 34.05 -16.81 11.94
N THR A 256 34.49 -16.61 13.19
CA THR A 256 35.19 -17.66 13.94
C THR A 256 34.27 -18.85 14.25
N VAL A 257 34.85 -20.04 14.33
CA VAL A 257 34.12 -21.28 14.67
C VAL A 257 33.38 -21.17 16.01
N ASP A 258 33.94 -20.41 16.97
CA ASP A 258 33.33 -20.18 18.28
C ASP A 258 32.01 -19.42 18.16
N SER A 259 31.95 -18.39 17.33
CA SER A 259 30.72 -17.62 17.11
C SER A 259 29.66 -18.47 16.41
N PHE A 260 30.03 -19.30 15.43
CA PHE A 260 29.12 -20.27 14.82
C PHE A 260 28.56 -21.26 15.85
N THR A 261 29.42 -21.81 16.70
CA THR A 261 29.04 -22.77 17.74
C THR A 261 28.10 -22.14 18.76
N ASN A 262 28.36 -20.89 19.16
CA ASN A 262 27.50 -20.14 20.07
C ASN A 262 26.11 -19.88 19.48
N THR A 263 26.02 -19.46 18.21
CA THR A 263 24.73 -19.29 17.53
C THR A 263 23.97 -20.62 17.44
N MET A 264 24.67 -21.70 17.07
CA MET A 264 24.06 -23.02 17.00
C MET A 264 23.53 -23.47 18.38
N ASN A 265 24.25 -23.16 19.47
CA ASN A 265 23.81 -23.43 20.84
C ASN A 265 22.55 -22.65 21.21
N LEU A 266 22.44 -21.37 20.83
CA LEU A 266 21.24 -20.56 21.07
C LEU A 266 20.01 -21.12 20.35
N CYS A 267 20.19 -21.67 19.16
CA CYS A 267 19.10 -22.24 18.36
C CYS A 267 18.77 -23.71 18.71
N LYS A 268 19.53 -24.39 19.58
CA LYS A 268 19.33 -25.82 19.88
C LYS A 268 17.92 -26.17 20.31
N ALA A 269 17.32 -25.37 21.18
CA ALA A 269 15.97 -25.61 21.67
C ALA A 269 14.93 -25.50 20.55
N ALA A 270 15.01 -24.43 19.75
CA ALA A 270 14.13 -24.22 18.59
C ALA A 270 14.29 -25.34 17.54
N ALA A 271 15.53 -25.74 17.25
CA ALA A 271 15.83 -26.84 16.34
C ALA A 271 15.22 -28.17 16.84
N LYS A 272 15.32 -28.45 18.15
CA LYS A 272 14.71 -29.66 18.73
C LYS A 272 13.19 -29.63 18.58
N ILE A 273 12.54 -28.50 18.86
CA ILE A 273 11.09 -28.34 18.70
C ILE A 273 10.67 -28.55 17.24
N ALA A 274 11.44 -28.02 16.28
CA ALA A 274 11.18 -28.23 14.86
C ALA A 274 11.27 -29.72 14.48
N ILE A 275 12.32 -30.41 14.92
CA ILE A 275 12.49 -31.86 14.71
C ILE A 275 11.33 -32.65 15.32
N ASP A 276 10.93 -32.33 16.56
CA ASP A 276 9.83 -33.02 17.24
C ASP A 276 8.51 -32.82 16.47
N LYS A 277 8.24 -31.62 15.95
CA LYS A 277 7.08 -31.34 15.09
C LYS A 277 7.11 -32.12 13.78
N ASP A 278 8.27 -32.18 13.12
CA ASP A 278 8.44 -32.91 11.86
C ASP A 278 8.25 -34.42 12.06
N LEU A 279 8.77 -34.98 13.15
CA LEU A 279 8.56 -36.38 13.52
C LEU A 279 7.09 -36.67 13.82
N LEU A 280 6.40 -35.78 14.54
CA LEU A 280 4.97 -35.90 14.79
C LEU A 280 4.14 -35.87 13.50
N TRP A 281 4.50 -34.99 12.55
CA TRP A 281 3.87 -34.97 11.24
C TRP A 281 4.08 -36.29 10.47
N ILE A 282 5.32 -36.76 10.36
CA ILE A 282 5.65 -38.02 9.69
C ILE A 282 4.88 -39.19 10.30
N MET A 283 4.84 -39.28 11.64
CA MET A 283 4.11 -40.35 12.32
C MET A 283 2.60 -40.25 12.08
N SER A 284 2.06 -39.02 12.00
CA SER A 284 0.65 -38.76 11.73
C SER A 284 0.23 -39.27 10.34
N LEU A 285 1.09 -39.11 9.32
CA LEU A 285 0.82 -39.59 7.94
C LEU A 285 0.47 -41.09 7.89
N SER A 286 1.02 -41.89 8.82
CA SER A 286 0.80 -43.34 8.87
C SER A 286 -0.38 -43.78 9.77
N ARG A 287 -0.91 -42.88 10.60
CA ARG A 287 -1.84 -43.23 11.69
C ARG A 287 -3.17 -42.49 11.67
N ILE A 288 -3.25 -41.40 10.92
CA ILE A 288 -4.41 -40.52 10.87
C ILE A 288 -4.81 -40.36 9.41
N ASP A 289 -6.08 -40.55 9.11
CA ASP A 289 -6.60 -40.30 7.78
C ASP A 289 -6.64 -38.79 7.49
N SER A 290 -6.30 -38.40 6.28
CA SER A 290 -6.39 -37.00 5.79
C SER A 290 -5.49 -35.99 6.52
N VAL A 291 -4.28 -36.37 6.90
CA VAL A 291 -3.27 -35.41 7.39
C VAL A 291 -2.86 -34.46 6.26
N PRO A 292 -2.93 -33.13 6.45
CA PRO A 292 -2.45 -32.18 5.46
C PRO A 292 -0.95 -32.32 5.19
N MET A 293 -0.52 -31.83 4.02
CA MET A 293 0.91 -31.68 3.73
C MET A 293 1.62 -30.83 4.80
N TRP A 294 2.95 -30.97 4.88
CA TRP A 294 3.78 -30.37 5.93
C TRP A 294 3.44 -28.90 6.25
N LEU A 295 3.24 -28.06 5.23
CA LEU A 295 2.85 -26.67 5.41
C LEU A 295 1.49 -26.52 6.11
N GLY A 296 0.46 -27.22 5.61
CA GLY A 296 -0.88 -27.20 6.19
C GLY A 296 -0.90 -27.75 7.61
N TYR A 297 -0.13 -28.82 7.88
CA TYR A 297 0.03 -29.35 9.24
C TYR A 297 0.61 -28.30 10.19
N ASN A 298 1.73 -27.67 9.80
CA ASN A 298 2.36 -26.63 10.61
C ASN A 298 1.46 -25.40 10.81
N CYS A 299 0.69 -24.98 9.80
CA CYS A 299 -0.27 -23.89 9.94
C CYS A 299 -1.41 -24.20 10.93
N MET A 300 -1.86 -25.46 11.02
CA MET A 300 -2.94 -25.83 11.96
C MET A 300 -2.46 -25.89 13.42
N ILE A 301 -1.22 -26.31 13.64
CA ILE A 301 -0.69 -26.49 15.01
C ILE A 301 0.08 -25.27 15.53
N SER A 302 0.44 -24.34 14.66
CA SER A 302 1.21 -23.15 15.04
C SER A 302 0.25 -21.99 15.30
N SER A 303 0.41 -21.35 16.46
CA SER A 303 -0.20 -20.07 16.75
C SER A 303 0.77 -18.96 16.34
N ASP A 304 0.33 -18.08 15.45
CA ASP A 304 1.10 -16.90 15.06
C ASP A 304 0.92 -15.81 16.12
N HIS A 305 2.01 -15.50 16.82
CA HIS A 305 2.09 -14.43 17.80
C HIS A 305 2.94 -13.26 17.30
N SER A 306 3.24 -13.23 16.00
CA SER A 306 4.03 -12.16 15.40
C SER A 306 3.29 -10.84 15.51
N GLU A 307 4.05 -9.77 15.77
CA GLU A 307 3.50 -8.42 15.77
C GLU A 307 3.00 -8.04 14.37
N LYS A 308 1.85 -7.35 14.33
CA LYS A 308 1.33 -6.83 13.08
C LYS A 308 2.23 -5.70 12.58
N GLN A 309 2.47 -5.71 11.28
CA GLN A 309 3.26 -4.70 10.60
C GLN A 309 2.36 -3.82 9.73
N LYS A 310 2.61 -2.51 9.77
CA LYS A 310 2.07 -1.59 8.77
C LYS A 310 3.02 -1.58 7.58
N ILE A 311 2.49 -1.83 6.39
CA ILE A 311 3.26 -1.93 5.15
C ILE A 311 2.85 -0.79 4.22
N GLU A 312 3.84 -0.09 3.66
CA GLU A 312 3.66 0.94 2.64
C GLU A 312 4.65 0.70 1.48
N TYR A 313 4.34 1.26 0.32
CA TYR A 313 5.19 1.16 -0.87
C TYR A 313 6.12 2.36 -0.99
N LEU A 314 7.39 2.10 -1.30
CA LEU A 314 8.35 3.12 -1.70
C LEU A 314 8.20 3.40 -3.20
N SER A 315 8.64 4.59 -3.64
CA SER A 315 8.62 4.92 -5.06
C SER A 315 9.51 3.94 -5.86
N PRO A 316 8.99 3.32 -6.93
CA PRO A 316 9.78 2.43 -7.77
C PRO A 316 10.98 3.14 -8.39
N ILE A 317 12.07 2.40 -8.57
CA ILE A 317 13.19 2.81 -9.41
C ILE A 317 13.04 2.08 -10.74
N ASN A 318 12.81 2.84 -11.82
CA ASN A 318 12.61 2.30 -13.17
C ASN A 318 13.93 1.85 -13.80
N SER A 319 14.63 0.91 -13.18
CA SER A 319 15.92 0.39 -13.62
C SER A 319 16.22 -0.97 -13.00
N SER A 320 16.91 -1.81 -13.75
CA SER A 320 17.21 -3.19 -13.35
C SER A 320 18.11 -3.28 -12.11
N PRO A 321 17.82 -4.22 -11.18
CA PRO A 321 18.67 -4.48 -10.02
C PRO A 321 20.06 -5.02 -10.32
N THR A 322 20.41 -5.24 -11.59
CA THR A 322 21.70 -5.79 -12.00
C THR A 322 22.86 -4.78 -11.95
N SER A 323 22.60 -3.52 -11.59
CA SER A 323 23.62 -2.46 -11.58
C SER A 323 23.96 -2.00 -10.16
N TYR A 324 25.27 -1.92 -9.85
CA TYR A 324 25.76 -1.41 -8.56
C TYR A 324 25.26 0.02 -8.27
N ALA A 325 24.99 0.83 -9.29
CA ALA A 325 24.45 2.18 -9.10
C ALA A 325 23.05 2.13 -8.44
N ILE A 326 22.22 1.17 -8.86
CA ILE A 326 20.88 1.00 -8.33
C ILE A 326 20.93 0.44 -6.91
N VAL A 327 21.75 -0.58 -6.67
CA VAL A 327 21.92 -1.17 -5.33
C VAL A 327 22.53 -0.15 -4.35
N ASN A 328 23.41 0.73 -4.81
CA ASN A 328 23.93 1.83 -3.99
C ASN A 328 22.83 2.85 -3.64
N GLU A 329 21.93 3.12 -4.57
CA GLU A 329 20.78 4.01 -4.32
C GLU A 329 19.80 3.40 -3.31
N THR A 330 19.53 2.09 -3.37
CA THR A 330 18.68 1.43 -2.37
C THR A 330 19.30 1.46 -0.97
N LEU A 331 20.63 1.35 -0.86
CA LEU A 331 21.36 1.54 0.40
C LEU A 331 21.28 2.99 0.91
N ASN A 332 21.40 3.99 0.03
CA ASN A 332 21.24 5.39 0.41
C ASN A 332 19.82 5.68 0.92
N MET A 333 18.79 5.16 0.23
CA MET A 333 17.39 5.29 0.68
C MET A 333 17.19 4.66 2.05
N ALA A 334 17.71 3.45 2.29
CA ALA A 334 17.60 2.81 3.59
C ALA A 334 18.29 3.62 4.70
N LYS A 335 19.47 4.19 4.43
CA LYS A 335 20.16 5.07 5.36
C LYS A 335 19.34 6.33 5.68
N GLU A 336 18.79 6.98 4.66
CA GLU A 336 17.96 8.17 4.85
C GLU A 336 16.70 7.87 5.66
N ILE A 337 16.07 6.71 5.44
CA ILE A 337 14.94 6.23 6.23
C ILE A 337 15.35 6.00 7.68
N ALA A 338 16.52 5.40 7.92
CA ALA A 338 17.03 5.19 9.27
C ALA A 338 17.20 6.52 10.02
N GLU A 339 17.82 7.51 9.37
CA GLU A 339 18.04 8.85 9.93
C GLU A 339 16.72 9.56 10.23
N LYS A 340 15.76 9.54 9.29
CA LYS A 340 14.44 10.18 9.45
C LYS A 340 13.57 9.49 10.51
N CYS A 341 13.66 8.17 10.66
CA CYS A 341 13.00 7.43 11.73
C CYS A 341 13.76 7.48 13.06
N GLN A 342 14.91 8.16 13.13
CA GLN A 342 15.75 8.25 14.33
C GLN A 342 16.16 6.87 14.89
N GLN A 343 16.34 5.88 14.01
CA GLN A 343 16.79 4.54 14.38
C GLN A 343 18.31 4.41 14.18
N PRO A 344 19.04 3.80 15.12
CA PRO A 344 20.49 3.68 15.02
C PRO A 344 20.93 2.75 13.88
N GLU A 345 20.12 1.72 13.60
CA GLU A 345 20.37 0.71 12.59
C GLU A 345 19.07 0.41 11.84
N ILE A 346 19.18 -0.04 10.58
CA ILE A 346 18.04 -0.46 9.77
C ILE A 346 18.32 -1.81 9.10
N ILE A 347 17.29 -2.66 9.04
CA ILE A 347 17.34 -3.90 8.27
C ILE A 347 16.86 -3.63 6.85
N VAL A 348 17.64 -4.09 5.88
CA VAL A 348 17.27 -4.08 4.46
C VAL A 348 17.27 -5.51 3.95
N THR A 349 16.11 -5.99 3.51
CA THR A 349 15.98 -7.33 2.92
C THR A 349 16.10 -7.26 1.41
N TYR A 350 16.90 -8.14 0.83
CA TYR A 350 17.07 -8.30 -0.62
C TYR A 350 16.95 -9.76 -1.05
N ASP A 351 16.71 -9.98 -2.34
CA ASP A 351 17.05 -11.25 -2.99
C ASP A 351 18.55 -11.57 -2.83
N LEU A 352 18.96 -12.81 -3.11
CA LEU A 352 20.34 -13.23 -2.87
C LEU A 352 21.35 -12.53 -3.80
N ALA A 353 20.98 -12.27 -5.05
CA ALA A 353 21.84 -11.66 -6.06
C ALA A 353 22.15 -10.19 -5.72
N ILE A 354 21.11 -9.43 -5.36
CA ILE A 354 21.19 -8.04 -4.90
C ILE A 354 21.87 -7.97 -3.54
N ALA A 355 21.54 -8.88 -2.60
CA ALA A 355 22.19 -8.92 -1.29
C ALA A 355 23.71 -9.05 -1.41
N LYS A 356 24.19 -9.93 -2.31
CA LYS A 356 25.62 -10.07 -2.59
C LYS A 356 26.22 -8.74 -3.05
N MET A 357 25.59 -8.06 -4.00
CA MET A 357 26.08 -6.75 -4.49
C MET A 357 26.07 -5.70 -3.38
N ALA A 358 25.00 -5.65 -2.57
CA ALA A 358 24.86 -4.74 -1.44
C ALA A 358 25.96 -4.96 -0.39
N MET A 359 26.25 -6.21 -0.03
CA MET A 359 27.32 -6.56 0.92
C MET A 359 28.71 -6.20 0.36
N GLN A 360 28.93 -6.34 -0.95
CA GLN A 360 30.19 -5.91 -1.55
C GLN A 360 30.37 -4.38 -1.50
N ILE A 361 29.30 -3.62 -1.78
CA ILE A 361 29.31 -2.15 -1.62
C ILE A 361 29.55 -1.79 -0.14
N GLN A 362 28.84 -2.45 0.78
CA GLN A 362 28.97 -2.20 2.21
C GLN A 362 30.41 -2.40 2.70
N GLU A 363 31.10 -3.45 2.24
CA GLU A 363 32.52 -3.70 2.57
C GLU A 363 33.45 -2.62 1.98
N GLN A 364 33.22 -2.26 0.72
CA GLN A 364 34.05 -1.31 -0.02
C GLN A 364 33.94 0.12 0.51
N GLU A 365 32.73 0.53 0.91
CA GLU A 365 32.40 1.89 1.34
C GLU A 365 32.45 2.07 2.86
N LYS A 366 33.03 1.12 3.63
CA LYS A 366 33.13 1.24 5.08
C LYS A 366 33.78 2.58 5.49
N PRO A 367 33.21 3.30 6.48
CA PRO A 367 32.11 2.90 7.37
C PRO A 367 30.70 3.36 6.95
N LEU A 368 30.51 3.81 5.70
CA LEU A 368 29.32 4.56 5.25
C LEU A 368 27.98 3.86 5.52
N TYR A 369 27.95 2.53 5.36
CA TYR A 369 26.77 1.68 5.48
C TYR A 369 26.85 0.72 6.67
N ASN A 370 27.64 1.04 7.70
CA ASN A 370 27.79 0.17 8.89
C ASN A 370 26.50 0.06 9.73
N ASN A 371 25.59 1.03 9.61
CA ASN A 371 24.30 1.04 10.29
C ASN A 371 23.20 0.28 9.52
N ILE A 372 23.55 -0.38 8.41
CA ILE A 372 22.60 -1.15 7.61
C ILE A 372 22.89 -2.63 7.79
N PHE A 373 21.91 -3.40 8.23
CA PHE A 373 21.97 -4.86 8.23
C PHE A 373 21.33 -5.40 6.96
N VAL A 374 22.13 -6.01 6.08
CA VAL A 374 21.63 -6.69 4.88
C VAL A 374 21.09 -8.07 5.27
N ASN A 375 19.77 -8.19 5.28
CA ASN A 375 19.07 -9.44 5.52
C ASN A 375 18.86 -10.21 4.23
N LEU A 376 19.17 -11.51 4.24
CA LEU A 376 18.95 -12.39 3.10
C LEU A 376 17.51 -12.90 3.13
N GLY A 377 16.82 -12.93 1.99
CA GLY A 377 15.49 -13.53 1.91
C GLY A 377 15.51 -15.01 2.33
N ALA A 378 14.68 -15.39 3.31
CA ALA A 378 14.69 -16.74 3.92
C ALA A 378 14.52 -17.87 2.88
N PHE A 379 13.63 -17.67 1.91
CA PHE A 379 13.43 -18.61 0.80
C PHE A 379 14.72 -18.85 -0.01
N HIS A 380 15.49 -17.79 -0.29
CA HIS A 380 16.74 -17.92 -1.02
C HIS A 380 17.83 -18.62 -0.20
N ILE A 381 17.84 -18.44 1.13
CA ILE A 381 18.72 -19.18 2.04
C ILE A 381 18.39 -20.67 1.96
N GLU A 382 17.11 -21.03 2.05
CA GLU A 382 16.65 -22.43 1.93
C GLU A 382 17.03 -23.04 0.58
N MET A 383 16.80 -22.32 -0.53
CA MET A 383 17.20 -22.78 -1.86
C MET A 383 18.72 -22.97 -1.98
N ALA A 384 19.51 -22.04 -1.45
CA ALA A 384 20.96 -22.17 -1.44
C ALA A 384 21.43 -23.39 -0.63
N PHE A 385 20.77 -23.68 0.49
CA PHE A 385 21.02 -24.87 1.30
C PHE A 385 20.65 -26.16 0.57
N PHE A 386 19.48 -26.24 -0.06
CA PHE A 386 19.09 -27.41 -0.86
C PHE A 386 20.03 -27.65 -2.04
N LYS A 387 20.53 -26.59 -2.68
CA LYS A 387 21.54 -26.69 -3.73
C LYS A 387 22.87 -27.22 -3.20
N ALA A 388 23.28 -26.82 -2.01
CA ALA A 388 24.48 -27.35 -1.36
C ALA A 388 24.35 -28.85 -1.06
N ILE A 389 23.20 -29.27 -0.53
CA ILE A 389 22.88 -30.70 -0.35
C ILE A 389 22.90 -31.42 -1.69
N GLY A 390 22.22 -30.86 -2.70
CA GLY A 390 22.16 -31.41 -4.06
C GLY A 390 23.55 -31.65 -4.64
N LYS A 391 24.47 -30.70 -4.42
CA LYS A 391 25.87 -30.84 -4.86
C LYS A 391 26.64 -31.89 -4.07
N TYR A 392 26.36 -32.03 -2.78
CA TYR A 392 26.98 -33.02 -1.91
C TYR A 392 26.55 -34.46 -2.25
N ILE A 393 25.28 -34.66 -2.60
CA ILE A 393 24.72 -35.97 -2.95
C ILE A 393 24.80 -36.29 -4.44
N ASP A 394 25.29 -35.37 -5.27
CA ASP A 394 25.49 -35.57 -6.70
C ASP A 394 26.39 -36.81 -6.92
N CYS A 395 25.98 -37.69 -7.84
CA CYS A 395 26.66 -38.98 -8.12
C CYS A 395 26.75 -39.98 -6.95
N SER A 396 26.00 -39.78 -5.85
CA SER A 396 25.98 -40.73 -4.72
C SER A 396 25.10 -41.97 -4.95
N GLY A 397 24.29 -41.99 -6.01
CA GLY A 397 23.25 -43.01 -6.23
C GLY A 397 21.96 -42.77 -5.43
N LEU A 398 21.95 -41.82 -4.49
CA LEU A 398 20.82 -41.57 -3.59
C LEU A 398 19.59 -41.05 -4.36
N VAL A 399 19.81 -40.24 -5.40
CA VAL A 399 18.73 -39.71 -6.23
C VAL A 399 18.04 -40.83 -6.99
N GLU A 400 18.80 -41.77 -7.55
CA GLU A 400 18.30 -42.94 -8.24
C GLU A 400 17.50 -43.86 -7.31
N VAL A 401 17.97 -44.05 -6.08
CA VAL A 401 17.24 -44.81 -5.05
C VAL A 401 15.90 -44.15 -4.73
N LEU A 402 15.87 -42.82 -4.52
CA LEU A 402 14.63 -42.09 -4.22
C LEU A 402 13.63 -42.12 -5.39
N VAL A 403 14.13 -42.10 -6.63
CA VAL A 403 13.30 -42.22 -7.83
C VAL A 403 12.75 -43.62 -8.00
N GLN A 404 13.58 -44.66 -7.81
CA GLN A 404 13.16 -46.06 -7.89
C GLN A 404 12.22 -46.46 -6.75
N ALA A 405 12.35 -45.85 -5.58
CA ALA A 405 11.45 -46.04 -4.46
C ALA A 405 10.12 -45.26 -4.61
N GLU A 406 9.90 -44.58 -5.73
CA GLU A 406 8.72 -43.76 -6.03
C GLU A 406 8.48 -42.62 -5.02
N VAL A 407 9.51 -42.25 -4.24
CA VAL A 407 9.46 -41.15 -3.27
C VAL A 407 9.53 -39.80 -3.98
N LEU A 408 10.28 -39.71 -5.09
CA LEU A 408 10.41 -38.51 -5.91
C LEU A 408 10.30 -38.86 -7.39
N ALA A 409 9.52 -38.09 -8.15
CA ALA A 409 9.51 -38.21 -9.60
C ALA A 409 10.87 -37.78 -10.18
N GLY A 410 11.40 -38.53 -11.15
CA GLY A 410 12.73 -38.27 -11.74
C GLY A 410 12.91 -36.90 -12.40
N GLY A 411 11.82 -36.22 -12.79
CA GLY A 411 11.87 -34.82 -13.25
C GLY A 411 12.01 -33.81 -12.11
N SER A 412 11.43 -34.09 -10.95
CA SER A 412 11.37 -33.18 -9.79
C SER A 412 12.70 -33.09 -9.03
N THR A 413 13.55 -34.12 -9.14
CA THR A 413 14.86 -34.15 -8.49
C THR A 413 15.83 -33.15 -9.12
N ASN A 414 15.81 -33.03 -10.45
CA ASN A 414 16.61 -32.03 -11.16
C ASN A 414 16.12 -30.60 -10.90
N SER A 415 14.81 -30.37 -10.77
CA SER A 415 14.31 -29.04 -10.43
C SER A 415 14.65 -28.65 -9.00
N PHE A 416 14.52 -29.56 -8.03
CA PHE A 416 14.73 -29.24 -6.62
C PHE A 416 16.21 -29.13 -6.21
N PHE A 417 17.06 -30.07 -6.64
CA PHE A 417 18.47 -30.12 -6.23
C PHE A 417 19.43 -29.41 -7.19
N ARG A 418 18.99 -29.06 -8.41
CA ARG A 418 19.84 -28.41 -9.42
C ARG A 418 19.33 -27.05 -9.89
N GLN A 419 18.22 -26.52 -9.38
CA GLN A 419 17.80 -25.16 -9.72
C GLN A 419 18.87 -24.12 -9.35
N GLN A 420 19.08 -23.16 -10.25
CA GLN A 420 19.87 -21.98 -9.97
C GLN A 420 19.08 -21.08 -9.02
N ALA A 421 19.48 -21.04 -7.75
CA ALA A 421 19.39 -19.78 -7.01
C ALA A 421 20.25 -18.77 -7.79
N PHE A 422 19.60 -17.74 -8.34
CA PHE A 422 20.29 -16.63 -9.00
C PHE A 422 21.01 -15.77 -7.96
#